data_AF-A0A371FIM8-F1
#
_entry.id   AF-A0A371FIM8-F1
#
_cell.length_a   1.000
_cell.length_b   1.000
_cell.length_c   1.000
_cell.angle_alpha   90.00
_cell.angle_beta   90.00
_cell.angle_gamma   90.00
#
_symmetry.space_group_name_H-M   'P 1'
#
loop_
_entity.id
_entity.type
_entity.pdbx_description
1 polymer ?
#
loop_
_entity_poly.entity_id
_entity_poly.type
_entity_poly.pdbx_seq_one_letter_code
_entity_poly.pdbx_strand_id
1 'polypeptide(L)' 'MAISTLFNFLLNNPNAPVPFPWERIIDIQRRLIYYRHNGTGGMIFDARRLVNVGGAETFGFLATKEFAC' A
#
# COMPACT_ATOMS: atom_id res chain seq x y z
N MET A 1 -2.02 13.64 4.11
CA MET A 1 -2.56 12.58 5.01
C MET A 1 -1.40 11.68 5.43
N ALA A 2 -1.27 11.33 6.70
CA ALA A 2 -0.18 10.47 7.19
C ALA A 2 -0.31 9.01 6.70
N ILE A 3 0.82 8.30 6.64
CA ILE A 3 0.90 6.87 6.26
C ILE A 3 0.00 6.00 7.15
N SER A 4 0.01 6.22 8.46
CA SER A 4 -0.80 5.47 9.43
C SER A 4 -2.30 5.65 9.21
N THR A 5 -2.74 6.86 8.83
CA THR A 5 -4.14 7.15 8.52
C THR A 5 -4.59 6.43 7.24
N LEU A 6 -3.74 6.43 6.20
CA LEU A 6 -4.03 5.70 4.98
C LEU A 6 -4.11 4.18 5.25
N PHE A 7 -3.18 3.65 6.05
CA PHE A 7 -3.17 2.23 6.43
C PHE A 7 -4.49 1.81 7.10
N ASN A 8 -4.94 2.58 8.10
CA ASN A 8 -6.23 2.32 8.76
C ASN A 8 -7.42 2.45 7.81
N PHE A 9 -7.40 3.40 6.87
CA PHE A 9 -8.43 3.53 5.85
C PHE A 9 -8.51 2.29 4.96
N LEU A 10 -7.37 1.80 4.47
CA LEU A 10 -7.27 0.65 3.56
C LEU A 10 -7.61 -0.68 4.24
N LEU A 11 -7.38 -0.80 5.55
CA LEU A 11 -7.81 -1.95 6.33
C LEU A 11 -9.34 -2.06 6.38
N ASN A 12 -10.01 -0.93 6.63
CA ASN A 12 -11.47 -0.90 6.74
C ASN A 12 -12.17 -0.87 5.37
N ASN A 13 -11.50 -0.34 4.34
CA ASN A 13 -12.08 -0.09 3.02
C ASN A 13 -11.12 -0.53 1.89
N PRO A 14 -10.88 -1.85 1.72
CA PRO A 14 -9.83 -2.36 0.83
C PRO A 14 -10.02 -2.00 -0.65
N ASN A 15 -11.27 -1.84 -1.08
CA ASN A 15 -11.64 -1.59 -2.47
C ASN A 15 -12.02 -0.12 -2.73
N ALA A 16 -12.08 0.71 -1.70
CA ALA A 16 -12.48 2.11 -1.86
C ALA A 16 -11.44 2.91 -2.65
N PRO A 17 -11.87 3.98 -3.34
CA PRO A 17 -10.97 4.98 -3.88
C PRO A 17 -10.07 5.54 -2.78
N VAL A 18 -8.79 5.71 -3.11
CA VAL A 18 -7.81 6.21 -2.15
C VAL A 18 -7.98 7.73 -2.00
N PRO A 19 -7.98 8.27 -0.77
CA PRO A 19 -8.15 9.70 -0.57
C PRO A 19 -6.90 10.49 -0.99
N PHE A 20 -7.12 11.69 -1.53
CA PHE A 20 -6.04 12.66 -1.77
C PHE A 20 -5.25 12.90 -0.47
N PRO A 21 -3.90 13.02 -0.51
CA PRO A 21 -3.01 13.11 -1.69
C PRO A 21 -2.40 11.77 -2.12
N TRP A 22 -3.04 10.65 -1.79
CA TRP A 22 -2.55 9.32 -2.11
C TRP A 22 -3.15 8.78 -3.41
N GLU A 23 -2.34 8.08 -4.19
CA GLU A 23 -2.72 7.45 -5.44
C GLU A 23 -2.42 5.95 -5.37
N ARG A 24 -3.36 5.11 -5.85
CA ARG A 24 -3.17 3.67 -5.99
C ARG A 24 -2.62 3.35 -7.37
N ILE A 25 -1.47 2.70 -7.41
CA ILE A 25 -0.82 2.26 -8.64
C ILE A 25 -0.83 0.73 -8.70
N ILE A 26 -1.28 0.20 -9.82
CA ILE A 26 -1.32 -1.24 -10.10
C ILE A 26 -0.25 -1.53 -11.17
N ASP A 27 0.85 -2.12 -10.73
CA ASP A 27 1.90 -2.56 -11.64
C ASP A 27 1.62 -4.00 -12.06
N ILE A 28 1.06 -4.14 -13.27
CA ILE A 28 0.67 -5.42 -13.84
C ILE A 28 1.91 -6.27 -14.19
N GLN A 29 3.00 -5.64 -14.63
CA GLN A 29 4.22 -6.34 -15.01
C GLN A 29 4.88 -7.00 -13.80
N ARG A 30 4.95 -6.27 -12.69
CA ARG A 30 5.53 -6.75 -11.42
C ARG A 30 4.52 -7.43 -10.51
N ARG A 31 3.25 -7.51 -10.92
CA ARG A 31 2.12 -8.09 -10.18
C ARG A 31 2.00 -7.54 -8.75
N LEU A 32 2.20 -6.22 -8.60
CA LEU A 32 2.17 -5.56 -7.30
C LEU A 32 1.22 -4.36 -7.30
N ILE A 33 0.71 -4.04 -6.12
CA ILE A 33 -0.09 -2.85 -5.87
C ILE A 33 0.68 -2.01 -4.86
N TYR A 34 0.75 -0.71 -5.09
CA TYR A 34 1.35 0.22 -4.14
C TYR A 34 0.62 1.56 -4.15
N TYR A 35 0.81 2.31 -3.06
CA TYR A 35 0.23 3.61 -2.85
C TYR A 35 1.34 4.65 -2.81
N ARG A 36 1.19 5.72 -3.58
CA ARG A 36 2.16 6.82 -3.65
C ARG A 36 1.55 8.09 -3.09
N HIS A 37 2.31 8.82 -2.26
CA HIS A 37 1.93 10.14 -1.79
C HIS A 37 2.41 11.20 -2.78
N ASN A 38 1.50 11.94 -3.39
CA ASN A 38 1.82 12.88 -4.48
C ASN A 38 2.65 14.10 -4.03
N GLY A 39 2.60 14.45 -2.74
CA GLY A 39 3.36 15.59 -2.21
C GLY A 39 4.77 15.25 -1.69
N THR A 40 5.04 13.99 -1.33
CA THR A 40 6.30 13.60 -0.66
C THR A 40 7.03 12.48 -1.37
N GLY A 41 6.39 11.79 -2.31
CA GLY A 41 6.96 10.61 -2.95
C GLY A 41 6.92 9.34 -2.09
N GLY A 42 6.40 9.39 -0.86
CA GLY A 42 6.29 8.23 0.02
C GLY A 42 5.51 7.08 -0.62
N MET A 43 6.00 5.85 -0.47
CA MET A 43 5.41 4.66 -1.08
C MET A 43 5.01 3.63 -0.02
N ILE A 44 3.86 2.99 -0.20
CA ILE A 44 3.39 1.88 0.63
C ILE A 44 3.07 0.71 -0.30
N PHE A 45 3.72 -0.44 -0.10
CA PHE A 45 3.44 -1.62 -0.89
C PHE A 45 2.34 -2.45 -0.26
N ASP A 46 1.37 -2.82 -1.08
CA ASP A 46 0.29 -3.71 -0.71
C ASP A 46 0.75 -5.16 -0.91
N ALA A 47 1.17 -5.79 0.19
CA ALA A 47 1.61 -7.19 0.19
C ALA A 47 0.46 -8.16 0.50
N ARG A 48 -0.79 -7.69 0.63
CA ARG A 48 -1.95 -8.53 1.04
C ARG A 48 -2.19 -9.74 0.14
N ARG A 49 -1.63 -9.76 -1.07
CA ARG A 49 -1.77 -10.87 -2.03
C ARG A 49 -0.57 -11.82 -2.11
N LEU A 50 0.57 -11.49 -1.49
CA LEU A 50 1.84 -12.20 -1.66
C LEU A 50 2.27 -13.04 -0.44
N VAL A 51 1.59 -12.90 0.70
CA VAL A 51 1.98 -13.60 1.95
C VAL A 51 1.15 -14.88 2.12
N ASN A 52 1.51 -15.95 1.40
CA ASN A 52 1.17 -17.31 1.82
C ASN A 52 2.32 -17.84 2.69
N VAL A 53 2.36 -17.42 3.95
CA VAL A 53 3.33 -17.93 4.93
C VAL A 53 2.62 -19.02 5.73
N GLY A 54 2.66 -20.26 5.21
CA GLY A 54 2.48 -21.47 6.02
C GLY A 54 1.16 -21.60 6.78
N GLY A 55 0.01 -21.30 6.15
CA GLY A 55 -1.30 -21.69 6.68
C GLY A 55 -1.99 -20.70 7.63
N ALA A 56 -1.42 -19.51 7.86
CA ALA A 56 -2.11 -18.41 8.53
C ALA A 56 -2.17 -17.18 7.61
N GLU A 57 -3.37 -16.78 7.20
CA GLU A 57 -3.61 -15.56 6.41
C GLU A 57 -3.28 -14.33 7.27
N THR A 58 -2.06 -13.83 7.16
CA THR A 58 -1.64 -12.62 7.87
C THR A 58 -1.69 -11.43 6.91
N PHE A 59 -2.63 -10.52 7.13
CA PHE A 59 -2.77 -9.29 6.36
C PHE A 59 -1.64 -8.32 6.74
N GLY A 60 -0.62 -8.18 5.89
CA GLY A 60 0.47 -7.21 6.07
C GLY A 60 0.55 -6.23 4.90
N PHE A 61 0.67 -4.93 5.20
CA PHE A 61 1.21 -3.98 4.23
C PHE A 61 2.69 -3.77 4.53
N LEU A 62 3.53 -3.73 3.51
CA LEU A 62 4.94 -3.41 3.65
C LEU A 62 5.11 -1.92 3.36
N ALA A 63 5.18 -1.10 4.41
CA ALA A 63 5.55 0.30 4.26
C ALA A 63 7.08 0.39 4.11
N THR A 64 7.56 0.55 2.88
CA THR A 64 8.99 0.81 2.64
C THR A 64 9.24 2.30 2.81
N LYS A 65 10.11 2.67 3.74
CA LYS A 65 10.61 4.04 3.86
C LYS A 65 11.66 4.27 2.76
N GLU A 66 11.27 5.05 1.76
CA GLU A 66 12.07 5.92 0.88
C GLU A 66 13.40 5.38 0.29
N PHE A 67 13.43 5.26 -1.05
CA PHE A 67 14.63 5.59 -1.82
C PHE A 67 14.38 6.95 -2.49
N ALA A 68 14.87 8.02 -1.86
CA ALA A 68 15.13 9.26 -2.56
C ALA A 68 16.38 9.06 -3.42
N CYS A 69 16.29 9.39 -4.71
CA CYS A 69 17.46 9.72 -5.54
C CYS A 69 17.52 11.24 -5.59
#